data_AF-A0A380WJZ0-F1
#
_entry.id   AF-A0A380WJZ0-F1
#
_cell.length_a   1.000
_cell.length_b   1.000
_cell.length_c   1.000
_cell.angle_alpha   90.00
_cell.angle_beta   90.00
_cell.angle_gamma   90.00
#
_symmetry.space_group_name_H-M   'P 1'
#
loop_
_entity.id
_entity.type
_entity.pdbx_description
1 polymer ?
#
loop_
_entity_poly.entity_id
_entity_poly.type
_entity_poly.pdbx_seq_one_letter_code
_entity_poly.pdbx_strand_id
1 'polypeptide(L)'
;MTGFSRRGACPALSAPMSTGDGLLVRLNPLAGEIAPNVLIGLCESAARHGNGIVEVTARGSIQIRGLTSESACLLAEEVEALGIAVRTGVPVDIGPLAGMDPAEVADPKPVAAAIRTAIAEVDLGTRLGPKVSVVVDGRGQIGLGNIIGDVRLVAKDAELWRLSVAGDESSARLVGEFDPDAACAATLDILRAIAALGRQGRARDLSSEVVRAAIAGFQASHSFAPPSVLPDISPARGEIGNFAGGARHAALPMDGDGGDSQISPLAGEMSGRTEGGGKDRDAAKAAALEPESIPEHSAATDSSAIGILSLSGNQIALGIALPFGSIEASALIAFCRAAAAAGATCIRPAPGRTLLVMGLDGASAANLTAAASSLGFVMFPNDPRIRIAACPGAPACASGMIAARDVAAEIAHEIGESLDPTLSLHVSGCAKGCAHPGPATLTIVGDEKGAVFVVGGTAKGLPAAYTAGYEAARGMGRLTKLLAQERKPDENAAACLARLGAKRLAQALAQE
;
A
#
# COMPACT_ATOMS: atom_id res chain seq x y z
N MET A 1 -1.97 29.09 -12.15
CA MET A 1 -0.98 28.34 -11.35
C MET A 1 -1.71 27.36 -10.44
N THR A 2 -1.99 26.15 -10.93
CA THR A 2 -2.60 25.08 -10.12
C THR A 2 -1.47 24.27 -9.49
N GLY A 3 -0.93 24.78 -8.38
CA GLY A 3 0.05 24.06 -7.59
C GLY A 3 -0.57 22.75 -7.08
N PHE A 4 -0.12 21.64 -7.65
CA PHE A 4 -0.50 20.29 -7.24
C PHE A 4 -0.05 20.05 -5.79
N SER A 5 -0.97 20.19 -4.84
CA SER A 5 -0.73 19.69 -3.49
C SER A 5 -0.78 18.17 -3.53
N ARG A 6 0.40 17.52 -3.53
CA ARG A 6 0.52 16.08 -3.30
C ARG A 6 -0.23 15.78 -1.99
N ARG A 7 -1.18 14.85 -2.00
CA ARG A 7 -1.89 14.44 -0.75
C ARG A 7 -0.85 14.20 0.34
N GLY A 8 -1.08 14.78 1.53
CA GLY A 8 -0.17 14.76 2.67
C GLY A 8 0.15 13.36 3.22
N ALA A 9 0.80 13.34 4.39
CA ALA A 9 1.28 12.15 5.11
C ALA A 9 0.20 11.07 5.31
N CYS A 10 0.60 9.82 5.58
CA CYS A 10 -0.34 8.79 6.05
C CYS A 10 -1.03 9.30 7.34
N PRO A 11 -2.36 9.13 7.50
CA PRO A 11 -3.09 9.64 8.66
C PRO A 11 -2.73 8.87 9.93
N ALA A 12 -1.60 9.18 10.55
CA ALA A 12 -1.20 8.53 11.80
C ALA A 12 -2.06 9.03 12.96
N LEU A 13 -2.11 8.27 14.05
CA LEU A 13 -2.80 8.69 15.27
C LEU A 13 -2.26 10.03 15.81
N SER A 14 -0.93 10.23 15.75
CA SER A 14 -0.26 11.47 16.16
C SER A 14 -0.35 12.62 15.14
N ALA A 15 -0.79 12.33 13.91
CA ALA A 15 -0.95 13.31 12.85
C ALA A 15 -2.20 12.99 12.00
N PRO A 16 -3.42 13.24 12.55
CA PRO A 16 -4.66 12.98 11.84
C PRO A 16 -4.74 13.77 10.53
N MET A 17 -5.42 13.21 9.53
CA MET A 17 -5.64 13.86 8.23
C MET A 17 -7.02 14.48 8.16
N SER A 18 -7.11 15.72 7.66
CA SER A 18 -8.39 16.34 7.34
C SER A 18 -9.08 15.66 6.15
N THR A 19 -10.35 15.33 6.34
CA THR A 19 -11.27 14.75 5.37
C THR A 19 -12.56 15.56 5.31
N GLY A 20 -13.50 15.17 4.43
CA GLY A 20 -14.79 15.88 4.27
C GLY A 20 -15.75 15.69 5.45
N ASP A 21 -15.39 14.85 6.41
CA ASP A 21 -16.16 14.43 7.59
C ASP A 21 -15.38 14.69 8.90
N GLY A 22 -14.40 15.60 8.90
CA GLY A 22 -13.56 15.89 10.07
C GLY A 22 -12.13 15.39 9.90
N LEU A 23 -11.61 14.69 10.89
CA LEU A 23 -10.29 14.06 10.90
C LEU A 23 -10.42 12.54 10.76
N LEU A 24 -9.42 11.98 10.09
CA LEU A 24 -9.23 10.56 9.88
C LEU A 24 -7.91 10.16 10.53
N VAL A 25 -7.94 9.05 11.28
CA VAL A 25 -6.76 8.37 11.79
C VAL A 25 -6.70 6.94 11.27
N ARG A 26 -5.49 6.40 11.17
CA ARG A 26 -5.20 5.04 10.79
C ARG A 26 -4.30 4.41 11.84
N LEU A 27 -4.74 3.26 12.32
CA LEU A 27 -4.05 2.44 13.29
C LEU A 27 -3.47 1.23 12.57
N ASN A 28 -2.17 1.02 12.76
CA ASN A 28 -1.46 -0.17 12.31
C ASN A 28 -0.85 -0.84 13.55
N PRO A 29 -1.55 -1.81 14.17
CA PRO A 29 -1.07 -2.49 15.36
C PRO A 29 0.31 -3.12 15.10
N LEU A 30 1.27 -2.87 15.98
CA LEU A 30 2.66 -3.30 15.80
C LEU A 30 2.78 -4.82 15.71
N ALA A 31 2.08 -5.54 16.58
CA ALA A 31 2.01 -7.00 16.59
C ALA A 31 1.19 -7.57 15.42
N GLY A 32 0.40 -6.74 14.73
CA GLY A 32 -0.58 -7.20 13.73
C GLY A 32 -1.79 -7.92 14.33
N GLU A 33 -1.85 -8.06 15.65
CA GLU A 33 -2.88 -8.79 16.38
C GLU A 33 -3.59 -7.88 17.40
N ILE A 34 -4.90 -8.08 17.54
CA ILE A 34 -5.72 -7.39 18.54
C ILE A 34 -6.62 -8.44 19.20
N ALA A 35 -6.61 -8.54 20.53
CA ALA A 35 -7.56 -9.40 21.23
C ALA A 35 -9.01 -8.92 20.99
N PRO A 36 -10.02 -9.81 20.89
CA PRO A 36 -11.40 -9.40 20.63
C PRO A 36 -11.91 -8.32 21.59
N ASN A 37 -11.62 -8.43 22.88
CA ASN A 37 -12.03 -7.43 23.88
C ASN A 37 -11.35 -6.07 23.72
N VAL A 38 -10.10 -6.06 23.25
CA VAL A 38 -9.38 -4.81 22.94
C VAL A 38 -9.99 -4.15 21.70
N LEU A 39 -10.36 -4.95 20.68
CA LEU A 39 -11.04 -4.43 19.50
C LEU A 39 -12.45 -3.90 19.82
N ILE A 40 -13.16 -4.50 20.78
CA ILE A 40 -14.42 -3.94 21.32
C ILE A 40 -14.18 -2.55 21.91
N GLY A 41 -13.19 -2.40 22.80
CA GLY A 41 -12.85 -1.10 23.38
C GLY A 41 -12.49 -0.05 22.33
N LEU A 42 -11.77 -0.44 21.29
CA LEU A 42 -11.46 0.44 20.16
C LEU A 42 -12.73 0.88 19.40
N CYS A 43 -13.68 -0.02 19.19
CA CYS A 43 -14.95 0.29 18.53
C CYS A 43 -15.83 1.21 19.40
N GLU A 44 -15.87 1.00 20.72
CA GLU A 44 -16.57 1.87 21.66
C GLU A 44 -15.95 3.28 21.68
N SER A 45 -14.62 3.37 21.59
CA SER A 45 -13.87 4.62 21.43
C SER A 45 -14.22 5.32 20.10
N ALA A 46 -14.23 4.57 18.99
CA ALA A 46 -14.61 5.08 17.66
C ALA A 46 -16.07 5.59 17.62
N ALA A 47 -16.97 4.97 18.38
CA ALA A 47 -18.37 5.40 18.49
C ALA A 47 -18.53 6.67 19.34
N ARG A 48 -17.71 6.86 20.38
CA ARG A 48 -17.76 8.05 21.24
C ARG A 48 -17.10 9.27 20.61
N HIS A 49 -15.95 9.06 19.96
CA HIS A 49 -15.09 10.15 19.50
C HIS A 49 -15.21 10.41 17.99
N GLY A 50 -15.53 9.39 17.21
CA GLY A 50 -15.68 9.47 15.76
C GLY A 50 -17.13 9.45 15.29
N ASN A 51 -17.36 8.95 14.08
CA ASN A 51 -18.68 8.78 13.48
C ASN A 51 -19.28 7.38 13.68
N GLY A 52 -18.69 6.55 14.55
CA GLY A 52 -19.15 5.17 14.79
C GLY A 52 -18.92 4.20 13.64
N ILE A 53 -18.11 4.58 12.64
CA ILE A 53 -17.69 3.69 11.55
C ILE A 53 -16.24 3.28 11.74
N VAL A 54 -16.00 1.98 11.56
CA VAL A 54 -14.66 1.39 11.52
C VAL A 54 -14.40 0.86 10.11
N GLU A 55 -13.21 1.13 9.59
CA GLU A 55 -12.80 0.68 8.25
C GLU A 55 -11.54 -0.20 8.34
N VAL A 56 -11.44 -1.20 7.47
CA VAL A 56 -10.19 -1.93 7.21
C VAL A 56 -9.72 -1.57 5.82
N THR A 57 -8.48 -1.11 5.70
CA THR A 57 -7.92 -0.70 4.41
C THR A 57 -7.53 -1.88 3.53
N ALA A 58 -7.34 -1.61 2.23
CA ALA A 58 -6.80 -2.61 1.30
C ALA A 58 -5.43 -3.18 1.70
N ARG A 59 -4.67 -2.46 2.54
CA ARG A 59 -3.36 -2.87 3.08
C ARG A 59 -3.44 -3.55 4.46
N GLY A 60 -4.62 -3.74 5.04
CA GLY A 60 -4.77 -4.36 6.36
C GLY A 60 -4.41 -3.42 7.53
N SER A 61 -4.98 -2.22 7.54
CA SER A 61 -4.91 -1.31 8.70
C SER A 61 -6.31 -0.82 9.07
N ILE A 62 -6.52 -0.48 10.34
CA ILE A 62 -7.80 0.02 10.84
C ILE A 62 -7.87 1.53 10.66
N GLN A 63 -9.02 2.05 10.26
CA GLN A 63 -9.26 3.49 10.18
C GLN A 63 -10.50 3.90 10.97
N ILE A 64 -10.40 5.08 11.61
CA ILE A 64 -11.47 5.74 12.35
C ILE A 64 -11.60 7.16 11.83
N ARG A 65 -12.85 7.60 11.64
CA ARG A 65 -13.21 8.87 10.97
C ARG A 65 -14.23 9.64 11.80
N GLY A 66 -14.55 10.85 11.36
CA GLY A 66 -15.54 11.68 12.08
C GLY A 66 -14.94 12.47 13.23
N LEU A 67 -13.61 12.50 13.38
CA LEU A 67 -12.96 13.06 14.56
C LEU A 67 -12.85 14.59 14.45
N THR A 68 -13.05 15.29 15.55
CA THR A 68 -12.55 16.64 15.77
C THR A 68 -11.10 16.61 16.28
N SER A 69 -10.38 17.74 16.25
CA SER A 69 -9.03 17.81 16.83
C SER A 69 -8.97 17.39 18.29
N GLU A 70 -9.99 17.74 19.08
CA GLU A 70 -10.10 17.37 20.49
C GLU A 70 -10.38 15.87 20.68
N SER A 71 -11.39 15.34 19.97
CA SER A 71 -11.74 13.92 20.04
C SER A 71 -10.64 12.99 19.53
N ALA A 72 -9.79 13.48 18.60
CA ALA A 72 -8.63 12.73 18.13
C ALA A 72 -7.58 12.53 19.24
N CYS A 73 -7.39 13.53 20.11
CA CYS A 73 -6.53 13.39 21.29
C CYS A 73 -7.11 12.39 22.29
N LEU A 74 -8.41 12.47 22.58
CA LEU A 74 -9.10 11.53 23.48
C LEU A 74 -9.07 10.09 22.96
N LEU A 75 -9.29 9.90 21.65
CA LEU A 75 -9.15 8.62 21.00
C LEU A 75 -7.71 8.08 21.16
N ALA A 76 -6.69 8.94 21.01
CA ALA A 76 -5.31 8.51 21.13
C ALA A 76 -4.96 8.03 22.55
N GLU A 77 -5.43 8.74 23.58
CA GLU A 77 -5.28 8.35 24.99
C GLU A 77 -5.96 7.01 25.29
N GLU A 78 -7.17 6.79 24.75
CA GLU A 78 -7.88 5.52 24.94
C GLU A 78 -7.23 4.36 24.18
N VAL A 79 -6.70 4.60 22.97
CA VAL A 79 -5.93 3.60 22.21
C VAL A 79 -4.67 3.18 23.00
N GLU A 80 -3.99 4.14 23.64
CA GLU A 80 -2.85 3.87 24.51
C GLU A 80 -3.27 3.08 25.76
N ALA A 81 -4.36 3.48 26.42
CA ALA A 81 -4.90 2.79 27.60
C ALA A 81 -5.35 1.34 27.29
N LEU A 82 -5.80 1.08 26.06
CA LEU A 82 -6.11 -0.25 25.55
C LEU A 82 -4.87 -1.09 25.24
N GLY A 83 -3.66 -0.53 25.34
CA GLY A 83 -2.40 -1.21 25.05
C GLY A 83 -2.15 -1.46 23.56
N ILE A 84 -2.83 -0.74 22.67
CA ILE A 84 -2.67 -0.90 21.22
C ILE A 84 -1.40 -0.14 20.80
N ALA A 85 -0.28 -0.85 20.73
CA ALA A 85 0.96 -0.30 20.18
C ALA A 85 0.80 0.00 18.69
N VAL A 86 0.83 1.28 18.30
CA VAL A 86 0.74 1.70 16.89
C VAL A 86 2.14 1.78 16.29
N ARG A 87 2.33 1.20 15.11
CA ARG A 87 3.60 1.25 14.39
C ARG A 87 4.03 2.69 14.10
N THR A 88 5.28 3.02 14.44
CA THR A 88 5.96 4.27 14.06
C THR A 88 7.07 3.99 13.03
N GLY A 89 7.53 5.03 12.34
CA GLY A 89 8.61 4.93 11.35
C GLY A 89 8.18 4.40 9.98
N VAL A 90 9.15 3.90 9.21
CA VAL A 90 8.92 3.37 7.85
C VAL A 90 8.16 2.05 7.93
N PRO A 91 6.98 1.92 7.30
CA PRO A 91 6.27 0.65 7.26
C PRO A 91 7.07 -0.42 6.52
N VAL A 92 7.34 -1.54 7.20
CA VAL A 92 7.82 -2.79 6.61
C VAL A 92 6.69 -3.80 6.75
N ASP A 93 6.00 -4.10 5.65
CA ASP A 93 4.80 -4.95 5.67
C ASP A 93 5.17 -6.41 5.38
N ILE A 94 4.57 -7.33 6.15
CA ILE A 94 4.71 -8.79 5.99
C ILE A 94 3.32 -9.43 5.89
N GLY A 95 3.27 -10.69 5.45
CA GLY A 95 2.03 -11.47 5.37
C GLY A 95 1.35 -11.56 6.75
N PRO A 96 0.01 -11.46 6.82
CA PRO A 96 -0.70 -11.51 8.10
C PRO A 96 -0.65 -12.89 8.78
N LEU A 97 -0.24 -13.93 8.05
CA LEU A 97 -0.04 -15.30 8.54
C LEU A 97 1.44 -15.71 8.58
N ALA A 98 2.37 -14.74 8.51
CA ALA A 98 3.81 -15.00 8.42
C ALA A 98 4.33 -15.96 9.50
N GLY A 99 4.99 -17.04 9.06
CA GLY A 99 5.50 -18.15 9.87
C GLY A 99 4.45 -19.02 10.55
N MET A 100 3.17 -18.92 10.15
CA MET A 100 2.08 -19.83 10.53
C MET A 100 1.45 -20.52 9.33
N ASP A 101 1.80 -20.06 8.13
CA ASP A 101 1.20 -20.49 6.88
C ASP A 101 2.00 -21.65 6.27
N PRO A 102 1.40 -22.83 6.10
CA PRO A 102 2.09 -23.99 5.53
C PRO A 102 2.42 -23.83 4.04
N ALA A 103 1.78 -22.88 3.34
CA ALA A 103 2.07 -22.58 1.94
C ALA A 103 3.19 -21.54 1.77
N GLU A 104 3.69 -20.96 2.87
CA GLU A 104 4.75 -19.95 2.82
C GLU A 104 6.05 -20.55 2.31
N VAL A 105 6.66 -19.88 1.32
CA VAL A 105 7.93 -20.29 0.70
C VAL A 105 9.11 -20.03 1.64
N ALA A 106 9.09 -18.90 2.35
CA ALA A 106 10.07 -18.55 3.38
C ALA A 106 9.46 -17.61 4.42
N ASP A 107 9.80 -17.78 5.71
CA ASP A 107 9.33 -16.89 6.78
C ASP A 107 9.89 -15.46 6.58
N PRO A 108 9.04 -14.44 6.34
CA PRO A 108 9.49 -13.07 6.10
C PRO A 108 9.85 -12.33 7.39
N LYS A 109 9.51 -12.85 8.57
CA LYS A 109 9.71 -12.15 9.86
C LYS A 109 11.18 -11.81 10.13
N PRO A 110 12.17 -12.72 9.95
CA PRO A 110 13.58 -12.40 10.19
C PRO A 110 14.09 -11.27 9.29
N VAL A 111 13.81 -11.33 7.98
CA VAL A 111 14.20 -10.31 7.01
C VAL A 111 13.56 -8.96 7.33
N ALA A 112 12.26 -8.96 7.62
CA ALA A 112 11.55 -7.74 7.99
C ALA A 112 12.05 -7.13 9.30
N ALA A 113 12.40 -7.96 10.29
CA ALA A 113 12.99 -7.50 11.54
C ALA A 113 14.38 -6.87 11.31
N ALA A 114 15.24 -7.51 10.52
CA ALA A 114 16.55 -6.99 10.15
C ALA A 114 16.44 -5.62 9.47
N ILE A 115 15.52 -5.47 8.51
CA ILE A 115 15.28 -4.20 7.81
C ILE A 115 14.80 -3.11 8.78
N ARG A 116 13.88 -3.44 9.71
CA ARG A 116 13.40 -2.48 10.72
C ARG A 116 14.53 -2.00 11.63
N THR A 117 15.35 -2.93 12.12
CA THR A 117 16.52 -2.61 12.96
C THR A 117 17.48 -1.72 12.19
N ALA A 118 17.84 -2.10 10.97
CA ALA A 118 18.75 -1.32 10.13
C ALA A 118 18.21 0.10 9.84
N ILE A 119 16.92 0.26 9.55
CA ILE A 119 16.28 1.57 9.36
C ILE A 119 16.39 2.45 10.62
N ALA A 120 16.20 1.86 11.80
CA ALA A 120 16.26 2.56 13.07
C ALA A 120 17.70 2.99 13.42
N GLU A 121 18.69 2.13 13.20
CA GLU A 121 20.10 2.42 13.48
C GLU A 121 20.65 3.62 12.70
N VAL A 122 20.14 3.86 11.48
CA VAL A 122 20.58 4.98 10.62
C VAL A 122 19.59 6.14 10.58
N ASP A 123 18.60 6.16 11.48
CA ASP A 123 17.53 7.15 11.60
C ASP A 123 16.90 7.57 10.25
N LEU A 124 16.62 6.59 9.38
CA LEU A 124 16.02 6.88 8.07
C LEU A 124 14.56 7.31 8.19
N GLY A 125 13.89 7.01 9.33
CA GLY A 125 12.50 7.37 9.56
C GLY A 125 12.23 8.87 9.53
N THR A 126 13.16 9.69 10.00
CA THR A 126 13.04 11.16 10.01
C THR A 126 13.35 11.79 8.64
N ARG A 127 14.15 11.09 7.81
CA ARG A 127 14.61 11.56 6.51
C ARG A 127 13.69 11.18 5.36
N LEU A 128 13.05 10.02 5.45
CA LEU A 128 12.15 9.50 4.42
C LEU A 128 10.80 10.20 4.43
N GLY A 129 10.17 10.22 3.26
CA GLY A 129 8.80 10.69 3.13
C GLY A 129 7.80 9.77 3.83
N PRO A 130 6.67 10.31 4.33
CA PRO A 130 5.67 9.56 5.11
C PRO A 130 4.90 8.49 4.32
N LYS A 131 5.23 8.30 3.04
CA LYS A 131 4.60 7.33 2.13
C LYS A 131 5.58 6.26 1.62
N VAL A 132 6.85 6.34 2.04
CA VAL A 132 7.82 5.31 1.71
C VAL A 132 7.49 4.06 2.50
N SER A 133 7.43 2.91 1.84
CA SER A 133 7.16 1.62 2.49
C SER A 133 7.94 0.48 1.85
N VAL A 134 8.29 -0.52 2.66
CA VAL A 134 8.89 -1.78 2.24
C VAL A 134 7.85 -2.89 2.36
N VAL A 135 7.82 -3.82 1.41
CA VAL A 135 7.02 -5.05 1.49
C VAL A 135 7.95 -6.25 1.48
N VAL A 136 7.75 -7.21 2.39
CA VAL A 136 8.49 -8.46 2.47
C VAL A 136 7.47 -9.60 2.43
N ASP A 137 7.41 -10.30 1.31
CA ASP A 137 6.38 -11.29 1.02
C ASP A 137 6.97 -12.70 0.97
N GLY A 138 6.58 -13.55 1.93
CA GLY A 138 6.98 -14.96 2.01
C GLY A 138 6.24 -15.88 1.03
N ARG A 139 5.30 -15.36 0.21
CA ARG A 139 4.44 -16.13 -0.70
C ARG A 139 3.50 -17.13 -0.01
N GLY A 140 2.88 -16.72 1.10
CA GLY A 140 1.81 -17.48 1.73
C GLY A 140 0.47 -17.44 0.97
N GLN A 141 -0.55 -18.04 1.58
CA GLN A 141 -1.97 -18.03 1.20
C GLN A 141 -2.58 -16.63 1.14
N ILE A 142 -2.00 -15.61 1.76
CA ILE A 142 -2.49 -14.23 1.61
C ILE A 142 -1.38 -13.40 0.99
N GLY A 143 -1.41 -13.31 -0.34
CA GLY A 143 -0.40 -12.60 -1.11
C GLY A 143 -0.44 -11.09 -0.87
N LEU A 144 0.75 -10.46 -0.91
CA LEU A 144 0.88 -9.01 -0.86
C LEU A 144 1.07 -8.40 -2.25
N GLY A 145 0.85 -9.17 -3.31
CA GLY A 145 1.17 -8.81 -4.70
C GLY A 145 0.58 -7.46 -5.12
N ASN A 146 -0.67 -7.17 -4.75
CA ASN A 146 -1.38 -5.93 -5.07
C ASN A 146 -0.99 -4.72 -4.20
N ILE A 147 -0.10 -4.90 -3.22
CA ILE A 147 0.37 -3.82 -2.36
C ILE A 147 1.52 -3.09 -3.04
N ILE A 148 1.30 -1.82 -3.38
CA ILE A 148 2.36 -0.96 -3.95
C ILE A 148 3.41 -0.67 -2.88
N GLY A 149 4.67 -1.04 -3.11
CA GLY A 149 5.82 -0.71 -2.26
C GLY A 149 6.84 0.20 -2.97
N ASP A 150 7.67 0.90 -2.20
CA ASP A 150 8.86 1.56 -2.74
C ASP A 150 9.98 0.53 -2.93
N VAL A 151 10.12 -0.40 -1.98
CA VAL A 151 10.97 -1.59 -2.08
C VAL A 151 10.12 -2.82 -1.80
N ARG A 152 10.33 -3.89 -2.56
CA ARG A 152 9.64 -5.17 -2.42
C ARG A 152 10.66 -6.31 -2.42
N LEU A 153 10.56 -7.17 -1.42
CA LEU A 153 11.23 -8.46 -1.33
C LEU A 153 10.17 -9.55 -1.45
N VAL A 154 10.38 -10.52 -2.34
CA VAL A 154 9.49 -11.68 -2.51
C VAL A 154 10.33 -12.93 -2.44
N ALA A 155 9.96 -13.86 -1.54
CA ALA A 155 10.64 -15.14 -1.42
C ALA A 155 10.54 -15.93 -2.73
N LYS A 156 11.68 -16.47 -3.19
CA LYS A 156 11.75 -17.43 -4.29
C LYS A 156 11.91 -18.85 -3.75
N ASP A 157 12.69 -18.97 -2.69
CA ASP A 157 12.90 -20.15 -1.85
C ASP A 157 13.34 -19.69 -0.44
N ALA A 158 13.79 -20.62 0.39
CA ALA A 158 14.21 -20.34 1.77
C ALA A 158 15.45 -19.44 1.88
N GLU A 159 16.29 -19.38 0.86
CA GLU A 159 17.58 -18.68 0.88
C GLU A 159 17.64 -17.52 -0.11
N LEU A 160 16.65 -17.36 -1.00
CA LEU A 160 16.72 -16.38 -2.08
C LEU A 160 15.47 -15.50 -2.15
N TRP A 161 15.70 -14.19 -2.15
CA TRP A 161 14.68 -13.16 -2.19
C TRP A 161 14.84 -12.29 -3.44
N ARG A 162 13.75 -12.14 -4.19
CA ARG A 162 13.66 -11.24 -5.33
C ARG A 162 13.42 -9.82 -4.84
N LEU A 163 14.36 -8.91 -5.12
CA LEU A 163 14.24 -7.49 -4.81
C LEU A 163 13.75 -6.72 -6.04
N SER A 164 12.69 -5.95 -5.85
CA SER A 164 12.12 -5.04 -6.86
C SER A 164 11.79 -3.68 -6.25
N VAL A 165 11.68 -2.66 -7.10
CA VAL A 165 11.38 -1.28 -6.65
C VAL A 165 10.22 -0.66 -7.42
N ALA A 166 9.55 0.29 -6.77
CA ALA A 166 8.58 1.20 -7.38
C ALA A 166 7.35 0.56 -8.04
N GLY A 167 6.56 -0.20 -7.29
CA GLY A 167 5.33 -0.79 -7.84
C GLY A 167 4.71 -1.86 -6.94
N ASP A 168 3.68 -2.50 -7.49
CA ASP A 168 3.14 -3.78 -7.02
C ASP A 168 3.87 -4.95 -7.72
N GLU A 169 3.46 -6.20 -7.50
CA GLU A 169 4.14 -7.36 -8.10
C GLU A 169 4.11 -7.34 -9.64
N SER A 170 3.09 -6.75 -10.26
CA SER A 170 2.94 -6.68 -11.72
C SER A 170 3.74 -5.54 -12.37
N SER A 171 4.03 -4.48 -11.62
CA SER A 171 4.57 -3.22 -12.14
C SER A 171 5.94 -2.85 -11.59
N ALA A 172 6.39 -3.48 -10.51
CA ALA A 172 7.68 -3.19 -9.90
C ALA A 172 8.84 -3.59 -10.82
N ARG A 173 9.87 -2.75 -10.84
CA ARG A 173 11.09 -3.00 -11.61
C ARG A 173 12.00 -3.94 -10.83
N LEU A 174 12.31 -5.10 -11.43
CA LEU A 174 13.27 -6.06 -10.87
C LEU A 174 14.65 -5.40 -10.73
N VAL A 175 15.26 -5.61 -9.56
CA VAL A 175 16.62 -5.17 -9.26
C VAL A 175 17.59 -6.35 -9.28
N GLY A 176 17.20 -7.48 -8.65
CA GLY A 176 18.02 -8.67 -8.58
C GLY A 176 17.45 -9.70 -7.59
N GLU A 177 18.19 -10.78 -7.41
CA GLU A 177 17.90 -11.81 -6.41
C GLU A 177 19.08 -11.85 -5.42
N PHE A 178 18.76 -11.92 -4.12
CA PHE A 178 19.71 -11.76 -3.04
C PHE A 178 19.41 -12.75 -1.92
N ASP A 179 20.45 -13.21 -1.22
CA ASP A 179 20.27 -13.86 0.08
C ASP A 179 19.65 -12.89 1.11
N PRO A 180 19.14 -13.37 2.26
CA PRO A 180 18.46 -12.53 3.25
C PRO A 180 19.27 -11.32 3.73
N ASP A 181 20.58 -11.48 3.96
CA ASP A 181 21.44 -10.43 4.49
C ASP A 181 21.73 -9.38 3.41
N ALA A 182 22.08 -9.83 2.20
CA ALA A 182 22.28 -8.97 1.05
C ALA A 182 20.99 -8.23 0.64
N ALA A 183 19.82 -8.87 0.77
CA ALA A 183 18.52 -8.26 0.53
C ALA A 183 18.23 -7.12 1.51
N CYS A 184 18.57 -7.30 2.79
CA CYS A 184 18.45 -6.27 3.81
C CYS A 184 19.36 -5.07 3.52
N ALA A 185 20.64 -5.33 3.20
CA ALA A 185 21.59 -4.28 2.87
C ALA A 185 21.20 -3.49 1.60
N ALA A 186 20.84 -4.19 0.52
CA ALA A 186 20.39 -3.56 -0.72
C ALA A 186 19.11 -2.73 -0.51
N THR A 187 18.18 -3.21 0.33
CA THR A 187 16.99 -2.44 0.72
C THR A 187 17.39 -1.14 1.40
N LEU A 188 18.35 -1.17 2.33
CA LEU A 188 18.81 0.01 3.05
C LEU A 188 19.45 1.04 2.11
N ASP A 189 20.24 0.59 1.14
CA ASP A 189 20.88 1.48 0.16
C ASP A 189 19.87 2.16 -0.76
N ILE A 190 18.84 1.42 -1.20
CA ILE A 190 17.72 2.02 -1.95
C ILE A 190 16.99 3.05 -1.08
N LEU A 191 16.72 2.75 0.20
CA LEU A 191 16.08 3.70 1.10
C LEU A 191 16.93 4.96 1.31
N ARG A 192 18.26 4.85 1.41
CA ARG A 192 19.17 6.00 1.46
C ARG A 192 19.11 6.83 0.18
N ALA A 193 19.06 6.18 -0.98
CA ALA A 193 18.90 6.85 -2.27
C ALA A 193 17.56 7.61 -2.36
N ILE A 194 16.46 7.02 -1.87
CA ILE A 194 15.17 7.72 -1.77
C ILE A 194 15.27 8.91 -0.81
N ALA A 195 15.91 8.74 0.35
CA ALA A 195 16.08 9.81 1.32
C ALA A 195 16.90 10.99 0.76
N ALA A 196 17.85 10.74 -0.15
CA ALA A 196 18.62 11.77 -0.84
C ALA A 196 17.77 12.65 -1.77
N LEU A 197 16.62 12.16 -2.24
CA LEU A 197 15.63 12.97 -2.99
C LEU A 197 14.79 13.89 -2.06
N GLY A 198 14.95 13.77 -0.74
CA GLY A 198 14.22 14.51 0.27
C GLY A 198 12.86 13.90 0.65
N ARG A 199 12.12 14.59 1.53
CA ARG A 199 10.88 14.07 2.17
C ARG A 199 9.71 13.80 1.21
N GLN A 200 9.83 14.20 -0.05
CA GLN A 200 8.83 13.94 -1.09
C GLN A 200 9.27 12.88 -2.10
N GLY A 201 10.51 12.40 -2.00
CA GLY A 201 11.08 11.39 -2.87
C GLY A 201 10.41 10.03 -2.72
N ARG A 202 10.31 9.30 -3.82
CA ARG A 202 9.79 7.93 -3.90
C ARG A 202 10.70 7.08 -4.77
N ALA A 203 10.61 5.76 -4.64
CA ALA A 203 11.40 4.84 -5.47
C ALA A 203 11.15 5.03 -6.97
N ARG A 204 9.92 5.41 -7.37
CA ARG A 204 9.57 5.71 -8.77
C ARG A 204 10.32 6.89 -9.37
N ASP A 205 10.86 7.76 -8.51
CA ASP A 205 11.63 8.93 -8.91
C ASP A 205 13.13 8.57 -9.13
N LEU A 206 13.55 7.34 -8.83
CA LEU A 206 14.91 6.85 -9.02
C LEU A 206 15.10 6.21 -10.41
N SER A 207 16.13 6.66 -11.13
CA SER A 207 16.56 6.02 -12.38
C SER A 207 17.14 4.62 -12.12
N SER A 208 17.11 3.76 -13.12
CA SER A 208 17.68 2.40 -13.01
C SER A 208 19.19 2.43 -12.74
N GLU A 209 19.89 3.46 -13.24
CA GLU A 209 21.33 3.67 -13.01
C GLU A 209 21.63 4.00 -11.54
N VAL A 210 20.83 4.89 -10.93
CA VAL A 210 20.98 5.24 -9.51
C VAL A 210 20.73 4.02 -8.62
N VAL A 211 19.70 3.22 -8.93
CA VAL A 211 19.42 1.99 -8.18
C VAL A 211 20.56 0.98 -8.31
N ARG A 212 21.10 0.77 -9.53
CA ARG A 212 22.26 -0.12 -9.73
C ARG A 212 23.51 0.39 -9.00
N ALA A 213 23.79 1.69 -9.07
CA ALA A 213 24.95 2.30 -8.42
C ALA A 213 24.87 2.19 -6.88
N ALA A 214 23.67 2.40 -6.32
CA ALA A 214 23.44 2.28 -4.88
C ALA A 214 23.81 0.87 -4.36
N ILE A 215 23.49 -0.17 -5.12
CA ILE A 215 23.71 -1.57 -4.71
C ILE A 215 25.11 -2.06 -5.10
N ALA A 216 25.72 -1.52 -6.16
CA ALA A 216 27.09 -1.87 -6.54
C ALA A 216 28.12 -1.45 -5.48
N GLY A 217 27.88 -0.36 -4.74
CA GLY A 217 28.72 0.05 -3.61
C GLY A 217 28.82 -1.01 -2.50
N PHE A 218 27.79 -1.85 -2.36
CA PHE A 218 27.75 -2.97 -1.42
C PHE A 218 28.54 -4.20 -1.93
N GLN A 219 28.40 -4.56 -3.22
CA GLN A 219 29.14 -5.70 -3.79
C GLN A 219 30.67 -5.50 -3.76
N ALA A 220 31.13 -4.25 -3.87
CA ALA A 220 32.56 -3.90 -3.77
C ALA A 220 33.11 -3.94 -2.34
N SER A 221 32.28 -3.75 -1.31
CA SER A 221 32.71 -3.74 0.10
C SER A 221 32.74 -5.13 0.76
N HIS A 222 32.02 -6.12 0.20
CA HIS A 222 32.07 -7.52 0.66
C HIS A 222 33.01 -8.43 -0.14
N SER A 223 33.60 -7.96 -1.23
CA SER A 223 34.68 -8.66 -1.94
C SER A 223 36.04 -8.44 -1.26
N PHE A 224 36.15 -8.79 0.02
CA PHE A 224 37.45 -9.00 0.67
C PHE A 224 37.61 -10.49 0.95
N ALA A 225 38.29 -11.19 0.03
CA ALA A 225 38.86 -12.48 0.36
C ALA A 225 39.85 -12.30 1.52
N PRO A 226 39.85 -13.15 2.56
CA PRO A 226 40.86 -13.05 3.60
C PRO A 226 42.23 -13.30 2.97
N PRO A 227 43.25 -12.45 3.23
CA PRO A 227 44.59 -12.74 2.73
C PRO A 227 45.09 -14.00 3.45
N SER A 228 45.08 -15.12 2.75
CA SER A 228 45.75 -16.34 3.16
C SER A 228 47.26 -16.08 3.16
N VAL A 229 47.83 -15.79 4.33
CA VAL A 229 49.28 -15.79 4.54
C VAL A 229 49.57 -16.54 5.85
N LEU A 230 50.08 -17.75 5.70
CA LEU A 230 50.91 -18.45 6.70
C LEU A 230 52.34 -18.55 6.13
N PRO A 231 53.35 -18.77 6.99
CA PRO A 231 54.53 -17.91 7.03
C PRO A 231 55.75 -18.57 6.40
N ASP A 232 56.64 -17.76 5.83
CA ASP A 232 58.02 -18.15 5.62
C ASP A 232 58.96 -17.38 6.57
N ILE A 233 59.77 -18.18 7.24
CA ILE A 233 60.71 -17.87 8.30
C ILE A 233 62.09 -17.55 7.69
N SER A 234 62.57 -16.31 7.94
CA SER A 234 63.94 -15.92 8.36
C SER A 234 65.16 -16.12 7.41
N PRO A 235 66.35 -15.55 7.73
CA PRO A 235 66.70 -14.21 8.25
C PRO A 235 67.96 -13.59 7.57
N ALA A 236 68.20 -12.27 7.66
CA ALA A 236 69.56 -11.71 7.87
C ALA A 236 69.59 -10.15 7.91
N ARG A 237 70.32 -9.64 8.92
CA ARG A 237 70.98 -8.31 9.05
C ARG A 237 70.05 -7.08 9.05
N GLY A 238 69.89 -6.40 10.19
CA GLY A 238 70.84 -5.38 10.70
C GLY A 238 70.31 -4.00 10.26
N GLU A 239 70.19 -2.93 11.04
CA GLU A 239 70.82 -2.47 12.26
C GLU A 239 69.92 -1.35 12.86
N ILE A 240 69.81 -1.33 14.19
CA ILE A 240 69.74 -0.17 15.12
C ILE A 240 69.53 1.26 14.59
N GLY A 241 68.61 2.00 15.23
CA GLY A 241 68.55 3.46 15.11
C GLY A 241 67.38 4.15 15.85
N ASN A 242 67.42 4.13 17.18
CA ASN A 242 66.53 4.85 18.11
C ASN A 242 66.66 6.38 17.97
N PHE A 243 65.58 7.17 18.03
CA PHE A 243 65.57 8.48 18.70
C PHE A 243 64.15 8.91 19.09
N ALA A 244 64.01 9.20 20.39
CA ALA A 244 62.87 9.78 21.05
C ALA A 244 62.90 11.32 21.00
N GLY A 245 61.74 11.96 21.21
CA GLY A 245 61.69 13.24 21.90
C GLY A 245 60.62 14.25 21.45
N GLY A 246 59.63 14.49 22.31
CA GLY A 246 59.35 15.87 22.76
C GLY A 246 58.21 16.69 22.12
N ALA A 247 56.98 16.47 22.58
CA ALA A 247 56.10 17.44 23.24
C ALA A 247 56.17 18.98 22.93
N ARG A 248 54.97 19.55 22.61
CA ARG A 248 54.22 20.67 23.28
C ARG A 248 54.08 22.09 22.62
N HIS A 249 52.79 22.53 22.54
CA HIS A 249 52.19 23.91 22.67
C HIS A 249 52.48 24.96 21.55
N ALA A 250 51.67 25.97 21.18
CA ALA A 250 50.30 26.42 21.46
C ALA A 250 49.84 27.52 20.42
N ALA A 251 48.53 27.81 20.46
CA ALA A 251 47.64 28.85 19.89
C ALA A 251 48.09 30.27 19.35
N LEU A 252 47.35 30.70 18.29
CA LEU A 252 46.74 32.03 17.92
C LEU A 252 47.65 33.23 17.53
N PRO A 253 47.18 34.34 16.85
CA PRO A 253 45.80 34.87 16.62
C PRO A 253 45.49 35.47 15.20
N MET A 254 44.43 36.30 15.17
CA MET A 254 43.49 36.81 14.14
C MET A 254 43.87 38.11 13.35
N ASP A 255 42.91 38.52 12.48
CA ASP A 255 42.56 39.86 11.91
C ASP A 255 43.05 40.16 10.48
N GLY A 256 42.32 40.78 9.54
CA GLY A 256 41.00 41.46 9.48
C GLY A 256 40.66 41.78 7.99
N ASP A 257 39.39 41.86 7.57
CA ASP A 257 38.54 43.05 7.34
C ASP A 257 38.46 43.57 5.87
N GLY A 258 37.27 44.05 5.48
CA GLY A 258 36.90 44.81 4.27
C GLY A 258 36.23 43.97 3.16
N GLY A 259 35.06 44.25 2.62
CA GLY A 259 34.15 45.41 2.68
C GLY A 259 33.25 45.38 1.43
N ASP A 260 31.93 45.48 1.64
CA ASP A 260 30.84 46.00 0.80
C ASP A 260 30.82 45.85 -0.73
N SER A 261 29.68 45.36 -1.26
CA SER A 261 28.82 46.10 -2.22
C SER A 261 27.73 45.21 -2.83
N GLN A 262 26.48 45.67 -2.69
CA GLN A 262 25.29 45.28 -3.46
C GLN A 262 25.48 45.46 -4.98
N ILE A 263 24.72 44.72 -5.79
CA ILE A 263 23.89 45.21 -6.93
C ILE A 263 23.16 43.99 -7.55
N SER A 264 21.83 44.06 -7.61
CA SER A 264 20.97 43.18 -8.45
C SER A 264 21.07 43.58 -9.94
N PRO A 265 20.59 42.72 -10.85
CA PRO A 265 19.54 43.25 -11.72
C PRO A 265 18.35 42.29 -11.95
N LEU A 266 17.28 42.94 -12.40
CA LEU A 266 15.95 42.46 -12.75
C LEU A 266 15.87 41.92 -14.19
N ALA A 267 14.87 41.03 -14.37
CA ALA A 267 14.01 40.79 -15.53
C ALA A 267 14.50 41.15 -16.96
N GLY A 268 14.47 40.14 -17.84
CA GLY A 268 14.57 40.27 -19.29
C GLY A 268 13.78 39.16 -20.00
N GLU A 269 13.09 39.54 -21.05
CA GLU A 269 11.96 38.88 -21.73
C GLU A 269 12.29 37.65 -22.61
N MET A 270 11.20 36.99 -23.00
CA MET A 270 10.99 35.89 -23.96
C MET A 270 11.76 35.95 -25.28
N SER A 271 12.01 34.78 -25.88
CA SER A 271 11.40 34.31 -27.15
C SER A 271 12.29 33.26 -27.87
N GLY A 272 11.65 32.34 -28.62
CA GLY A 272 12.23 31.84 -29.87
C GLY A 272 12.48 30.33 -30.03
N ARG A 273 11.43 29.60 -30.42
CA ARG A 273 11.36 28.52 -31.44
C ARG A 273 12.65 27.84 -31.97
N THR A 274 12.58 26.50 -31.92
CA THR A 274 12.85 25.45 -32.95
C THR A 274 14.04 25.54 -33.90
N GLU A 275 14.86 24.47 -33.91
CA GLU A 275 15.36 23.63 -35.03
C GLU A 275 16.34 22.63 -34.39
N GLY A 276 16.40 21.31 -34.62
CA GLY A 276 16.18 20.52 -35.82
C GLY A 276 17.54 20.09 -36.41
N GLY A 277 18.00 18.86 -36.19
CA GLY A 277 19.15 18.34 -36.98
C GLY A 277 20.00 17.21 -36.39
N GLY A 278 19.63 15.97 -36.70
CA GLY A 278 20.49 14.96 -37.37
C GLY A 278 21.88 14.57 -36.84
N LYS A 279 21.94 13.36 -36.27
CA LYS A 279 22.88 12.23 -36.49
C LYS A 279 24.32 12.51 -36.93
N ASP A 280 25.26 11.86 -36.22
CA ASP A 280 26.20 10.96 -36.89
C ASP A 280 26.55 9.72 -36.05
N ARG A 281 26.84 8.64 -36.77
CA ARG A 281 27.11 7.28 -36.32
C ARG A 281 28.62 7.03 -36.23
N ASP A 282 29.00 6.08 -35.37
CA ASP A 282 29.92 4.94 -35.61
C ASP A 282 30.67 4.61 -34.32
N ALA A 283 30.29 3.55 -33.59
CA ALA A 283 30.58 2.12 -33.83
C ALA A 283 31.84 1.66 -33.07
N ALA A 284 31.63 0.95 -31.97
CA ALA A 284 32.55 -0.09 -31.52
C ALA A 284 31.76 -1.20 -30.78
N LYS A 285 31.82 -2.39 -31.39
CA LYS A 285 31.18 -3.65 -31.02
C LYS A 285 31.45 -4.07 -29.56
N ALA A 286 30.38 -4.39 -28.84
CA ALA A 286 30.40 -5.38 -27.76
C ALA A 286 29.23 -6.35 -27.98
N ALA A 287 29.52 -7.65 -27.87
CA ALA A 287 28.68 -8.75 -28.28
C ALA A 287 27.28 -8.71 -27.66
N ALA A 288 26.27 -8.84 -28.54
CA ALA A 288 24.88 -9.03 -28.15
C ALA A 288 24.72 -10.40 -27.48
N LEU A 289 24.34 -10.41 -26.21
CA LEU A 289 23.50 -11.47 -25.68
C LEU A 289 22.06 -11.11 -26.07
N GLU A 290 21.44 -11.97 -26.87
CA GLU A 290 20.02 -11.95 -27.17
C GLU A 290 19.22 -12.05 -25.85
N PRO A 291 18.07 -11.37 -25.72
CA PRO A 291 17.21 -11.53 -24.56
C PRO A 291 16.53 -12.90 -24.65
N GLU A 292 17.09 -13.88 -23.95
CA GLU A 292 16.37 -15.12 -23.66
C GLU A 292 15.05 -14.78 -22.97
N SER A 293 14.00 -15.38 -23.51
CA SER A 293 12.61 -15.32 -23.08
C SER A 293 12.48 -15.33 -21.56
N ILE A 294 11.89 -14.27 -21.02
CA ILE A 294 11.42 -14.18 -19.63
C ILE A 294 10.47 -15.36 -19.39
N PRO A 295 10.76 -16.31 -18.48
CA PRO A 295 9.83 -17.36 -18.14
C PRO A 295 8.57 -16.72 -17.54
N GLU A 296 7.41 -17.22 -17.97
CA GLU A 296 6.08 -16.79 -17.55
C GLU A 296 6.03 -16.49 -16.05
N HIS A 297 5.46 -15.33 -15.71
CA HIS A 297 5.08 -14.98 -14.36
C HIS A 297 4.39 -16.19 -13.71
N SER A 298 5.05 -16.82 -12.73
CA SER A 298 4.39 -17.68 -11.75
C SER A 298 3.13 -16.94 -11.32
N ALA A 299 1.98 -17.50 -11.68
CA ALA A 299 0.66 -16.94 -11.43
C ALA A 299 0.60 -16.35 -10.02
N ALA A 300 0.04 -15.14 -9.91
CA ALA A 300 -0.38 -14.61 -8.62
C ALA A 300 -1.21 -15.70 -7.94
N THR A 301 -0.79 -16.16 -6.76
CA THR A 301 -1.60 -17.06 -5.96
C THR A 301 -2.82 -16.25 -5.51
N ASP A 302 -3.91 -16.36 -6.29
CA ASP A 302 -5.24 -15.78 -6.04
C ASP A 302 -5.94 -16.47 -4.85
N SER A 303 -5.21 -16.78 -3.78
CA SER A 303 -5.79 -17.29 -2.55
C SER A 303 -6.40 -16.12 -1.77
N SER A 304 -7.72 -16.20 -1.57
CA SER A 304 -8.48 -15.17 -0.88
C SER A 304 -8.26 -15.26 0.63
N ALA A 305 -8.16 -14.12 1.29
CA ALA A 305 -8.14 -14.01 2.76
C ALA A 305 -9.52 -14.25 3.41
N ILE A 306 -10.50 -14.80 2.68
CA ILE A 306 -11.88 -15.02 3.15
C ILE A 306 -12.20 -16.51 3.14
N GLY A 307 -12.78 -17.00 4.24
CA GLY A 307 -13.07 -18.41 4.47
C GLY A 307 -12.15 -19.03 5.53
N ILE A 308 -12.20 -20.35 5.66
CA ILE A 308 -11.35 -21.09 6.60
C ILE A 308 -10.00 -21.36 5.94
N LEU A 309 -8.93 -20.85 6.54
CA LEU A 309 -7.54 -21.04 6.11
C LEU A 309 -6.86 -22.03 7.05
N SER A 310 -6.22 -23.05 6.46
CA SER A 310 -5.45 -24.04 7.24
C SER A 310 -4.07 -23.48 7.57
N LEU A 311 -3.65 -23.63 8.82
CA LEU A 311 -2.36 -23.17 9.33
C LEU A 311 -1.52 -24.35 9.82
N SER A 312 -0.23 -24.11 10.03
CA SER A 312 0.68 -25.08 10.65
C SER A 312 0.16 -25.55 12.01
N GLY A 313 0.46 -26.80 12.38
CA GLY A 313 0.06 -27.34 13.68
C GLY A 313 -1.44 -27.61 13.84
N ASN A 314 -2.17 -27.87 12.73
CA ASN A 314 -3.61 -28.14 12.73
C ASN A 314 -4.45 -26.98 13.29
N GLN A 315 -3.92 -25.76 13.19
CA GLN A 315 -4.62 -24.53 13.53
C GLN A 315 -5.39 -24.02 12.31
N ILE A 316 -6.37 -23.14 12.54
CA ILE A 316 -7.10 -22.46 11.46
C ILE A 316 -7.16 -20.95 11.72
N ALA A 317 -7.30 -20.19 10.63
CA ALA A 317 -7.76 -18.82 10.65
C ALA A 317 -9.11 -18.71 9.94
N LEU A 318 -10.07 -18.00 10.54
CA LEU A 318 -11.30 -17.62 9.85
C LEU A 318 -11.13 -16.22 9.26
N GLY A 319 -11.04 -16.15 7.94
CA GLY A 319 -11.00 -14.91 7.19
C GLY A 319 -12.39 -14.37 6.88
N ILE A 320 -12.62 -13.10 7.22
CA ILE A 320 -13.87 -12.38 6.93
C ILE A 320 -13.55 -11.03 6.32
N ALA A 321 -14.45 -10.48 5.49
CA ALA A 321 -14.27 -9.15 4.93
C ALA A 321 -15.39 -8.18 5.35
N LEU A 322 -15.03 -6.90 5.44
CA LEU A 322 -15.99 -5.83 5.65
C LEU A 322 -16.56 -5.41 4.28
N PRO A 323 -17.88 -5.21 4.15
CA PRO A 323 -18.46 -4.71 2.90
C PRO A 323 -17.87 -3.33 2.57
N PHE A 324 -17.29 -3.20 1.37
CA PHE A 324 -16.56 -1.99 0.93
C PHE A 324 -15.40 -1.58 1.85
N GLY A 325 -14.98 -2.47 2.76
CA GLY A 325 -13.98 -2.22 3.80
C GLY A 325 -14.46 -1.40 4.98
N SER A 326 -15.77 -1.34 5.23
CA SER A 326 -16.35 -0.54 6.30
C SER A 326 -17.49 -1.24 7.01
N ILE A 327 -17.66 -0.97 8.30
CA ILE A 327 -18.77 -1.47 9.11
C ILE A 327 -19.06 -0.50 10.25
N GLU A 328 -20.28 -0.54 10.79
CA GLU A 328 -20.60 0.13 12.05
C GLU A 328 -19.85 -0.51 13.22
N ALA A 329 -19.39 0.34 14.14
CA ALA A 329 -18.71 -0.07 15.36
C ALA A 329 -19.57 -1.04 16.19
N SER A 330 -20.89 -0.81 16.24
CA SER A 330 -21.87 -1.67 16.92
C SER A 330 -21.86 -3.11 16.39
N ALA A 331 -21.86 -3.29 15.06
CA ALA A 331 -21.82 -4.60 14.43
C ALA A 331 -20.46 -5.29 14.63
N LEU A 332 -19.36 -4.54 14.57
CA LEU A 332 -18.03 -5.08 14.87
C LEU A 332 -17.88 -5.48 16.35
N ILE A 333 -18.48 -4.73 17.28
CA ILE A 333 -18.56 -5.11 18.70
C ILE A 333 -19.33 -6.42 18.87
N ALA A 334 -20.51 -6.54 18.25
CA ALA A 334 -21.32 -7.75 18.31
C ALA A 334 -20.55 -8.97 17.78
N PHE A 335 -19.84 -8.80 16.66
CA PHE A 335 -18.97 -9.82 16.10
C PHE A 335 -17.82 -10.20 17.06
N CYS A 336 -17.11 -9.22 17.63
CA CYS A 336 -16.01 -9.50 18.54
C CYS A 336 -16.47 -10.22 19.82
N ARG A 337 -17.67 -9.91 20.32
CA ARG A 337 -18.29 -10.64 21.44
C ARG A 337 -18.56 -12.10 21.07
N ALA A 338 -19.10 -12.35 19.88
CA ALA A 338 -19.31 -13.71 19.38
C ALA A 338 -17.98 -14.45 19.18
N ALA A 339 -16.95 -13.78 18.65
CA ALA A 339 -15.63 -14.35 18.46
C ALA A 339 -14.97 -14.72 19.80
N ALA A 340 -15.04 -13.84 20.80
CA ALA A 340 -14.54 -14.10 22.15
C ALA A 340 -15.27 -15.29 22.81
N ALA A 341 -16.60 -15.35 22.69
CA ALA A 341 -17.41 -16.46 23.21
C ALA A 341 -17.10 -17.79 22.50
N ALA A 342 -16.69 -17.74 21.23
CA ALA A 342 -16.24 -18.89 20.45
C ALA A 342 -14.77 -19.28 20.72
N GLY A 343 -14.07 -18.59 21.62
CA GLY A 343 -12.69 -18.91 22.02
C GLY A 343 -11.60 -18.24 21.17
N ALA A 344 -11.94 -17.26 20.32
CA ALA A 344 -10.93 -16.55 19.53
C ALA A 344 -9.89 -15.86 20.41
N THR A 345 -8.61 -16.07 20.10
CA THR A 345 -7.49 -15.50 20.87
C THR A 345 -7.09 -14.13 20.37
N CYS A 346 -7.11 -13.92 19.05
CA CYS A 346 -6.81 -12.64 18.44
C CYS A 346 -7.47 -12.46 17.07
N ILE A 347 -7.56 -11.20 16.65
CA ILE A 347 -8.06 -10.76 15.35
C ILE A 347 -6.94 -9.95 14.68
N ARG A 348 -6.63 -10.28 13.43
CA ARG A 348 -5.61 -9.59 12.62
C ARG A 348 -6.24 -8.86 11.45
N PRO A 349 -6.06 -7.53 11.32
CA PRO A 349 -6.34 -6.84 10.07
C PRO A 349 -5.44 -7.38 8.96
N ALA A 350 -6.02 -7.64 7.79
CA ALA A 350 -5.31 -8.21 6.66
C ALA A 350 -5.65 -7.49 5.35
N PRO A 351 -4.78 -7.60 4.32
CA PRO A 351 -5.03 -7.03 3.01
C PRO A 351 -6.37 -7.47 2.41
N GLY A 352 -6.86 -6.69 1.45
CA GLY A 352 -8.18 -6.96 0.86
C GLY A 352 -9.35 -6.58 1.77
N ARG A 353 -9.11 -5.72 2.78
CA ARG A 353 -10.13 -5.21 3.72
C ARG A 353 -10.72 -6.32 4.61
N THR A 354 -9.86 -7.24 5.02
CA THR A 354 -10.22 -8.45 5.74
C THR A 354 -9.78 -8.42 7.20
N LEU A 355 -10.43 -9.24 8.03
CA LEU A 355 -10.03 -9.58 9.38
C LEU A 355 -9.82 -11.11 9.44
N LEU A 356 -8.73 -11.55 10.05
CA LEU A 356 -8.45 -12.96 10.32
C LEU A 356 -8.69 -13.22 11.80
N VAL A 357 -9.59 -14.15 12.12
CA VAL A 357 -9.83 -14.59 13.49
C VAL A 357 -9.02 -15.84 13.76
N MET A 358 -8.23 -15.81 14.83
CA MET A 358 -7.30 -16.87 15.21
C MET A 358 -7.77 -17.59 16.48
N GLY A 359 -7.28 -18.82 16.69
CA GLY A 359 -7.50 -19.56 17.94
C GLY A 359 -8.83 -20.31 18.00
N LEU A 360 -9.50 -20.51 16.86
CA LEU A 360 -10.76 -21.25 16.78
C LEU A 360 -10.51 -22.71 16.40
N ASP A 361 -11.39 -23.60 16.86
CA ASP A 361 -11.56 -24.92 16.25
C ASP A 361 -12.56 -24.87 15.08
N GLY A 362 -12.63 -25.95 14.30
CA GLY A 362 -13.47 -26.00 13.09
C GLY A 362 -14.97 -25.79 13.36
N ALA A 363 -15.49 -26.29 14.48
CA ALA A 363 -16.89 -26.14 14.84
C ALA A 363 -17.23 -24.69 15.22
N SER A 364 -16.34 -24.05 15.99
CA SER A 364 -16.46 -22.67 16.43
C SER A 364 -16.33 -21.71 15.24
N ALA A 365 -15.43 -21.99 14.29
CA ALA A 365 -15.32 -21.22 13.04
C ALA A 365 -16.58 -21.30 12.18
N ALA A 366 -17.23 -22.47 12.09
CA ALA A 366 -18.50 -22.63 11.36
C ALA A 366 -19.65 -21.85 12.02
N ASN A 367 -19.76 -21.89 13.35
CA ASN A 367 -20.76 -21.11 14.08
C ASN A 367 -20.51 -19.60 13.96
N LEU A 368 -19.25 -19.17 14.07
CA LEU A 368 -18.88 -17.76 13.94
C LEU A 368 -19.13 -17.23 12.52
N THR A 369 -18.98 -18.09 11.50
CA THR A 369 -19.34 -17.76 10.10
C THR A 369 -20.81 -17.39 9.99
N ALA A 370 -21.72 -18.17 10.58
CA ALA A 370 -23.16 -17.86 10.54
C ALA A 370 -23.47 -16.53 11.26
N ALA A 371 -22.85 -16.30 12.42
CA ALA A 371 -22.99 -15.04 13.16
C ALA A 371 -22.48 -13.84 12.34
N ALA A 372 -21.31 -13.96 11.72
CA ALA A 372 -20.73 -12.93 10.87
C ALA A 372 -21.63 -12.59 9.67
N SER A 373 -22.19 -13.60 8.99
CA SER A 373 -23.17 -13.38 7.92
C SER A 373 -24.40 -12.59 8.38
N SER A 374 -24.94 -12.91 9.56
CA SER A 374 -26.11 -12.18 10.11
C SER A 374 -25.82 -10.72 10.45
N LEU A 375 -24.55 -10.39 10.74
CA LEU A 375 -24.06 -9.04 11.00
C LEU A 375 -23.65 -8.29 9.73
N GLY A 376 -23.82 -8.90 8.55
CA GLY A 376 -23.55 -8.28 7.26
C GLY A 376 -22.12 -8.38 6.76
N PHE A 377 -21.24 -9.13 7.44
CA PHE A 377 -19.89 -9.41 6.94
C PHE A 377 -19.94 -10.24 5.65
N VAL A 378 -18.87 -10.11 4.87
CA VAL A 378 -18.65 -10.90 3.66
C VAL A 378 -17.90 -12.16 4.04
N MET A 379 -18.49 -13.31 3.71
CA MET A 379 -17.94 -14.64 4.03
C MET A 379 -17.47 -15.44 2.81
N PHE A 380 -17.63 -14.88 1.60
CA PHE A 380 -17.27 -15.55 0.35
C PHE A 380 -16.41 -14.65 -0.55
N PRO A 381 -15.40 -15.22 -1.23
CA PRO A 381 -14.45 -14.46 -2.05
C PRO A 381 -15.04 -13.89 -3.34
N ASN A 382 -16.21 -14.36 -3.78
CA ASN A 382 -16.90 -13.90 -4.99
C ASN A 382 -17.90 -12.76 -4.74
N ASP A 383 -18.13 -12.38 -3.48
CA ASP A 383 -19.09 -11.32 -3.11
C ASP A 383 -18.73 -9.99 -3.81
N PRO A 384 -19.66 -9.32 -4.51
CA PRO A 384 -19.38 -8.06 -5.18
C PRO A 384 -18.95 -6.93 -4.22
N ARG A 385 -19.35 -6.97 -2.94
CA ARG A 385 -19.08 -5.91 -1.96
C ARG A 385 -17.59 -5.75 -1.62
N ILE A 386 -16.75 -6.75 -1.89
CA ILE A 386 -15.28 -6.62 -1.73
C ILE A 386 -14.60 -6.06 -2.98
N ARG A 387 -15.25 -6.14 -4.14
CA ARG A 387 -14.72 -5.69 -5.45
C ARG A 387 -15.10 -4.25 -5.78
N ILE A 388 -16.18 -3.73 -5.19
CA ILE A 388 -16.57 -2.34 -5.35
C ILE A 388 -15.78 -1.47 -4.38
N ALA A 389 -15.10 -0.44 -4.88
CA ALA A 389 -14.52 0.60 -4.05
C ALA A 389 -15.57 1.68 -3.81
N ALA A 390 -16.06 1.82 -2.58
CA ALA A 390 -17.04 2.85 -2.23
C ALA A 390 -16.55 3.74 -1.09
N CYS A 391 -16.54 5.07 -1.31
CA CYS A 391 -16.33 6.00 -0.20
C CYS A 391 -17.66 6.18 0.57
N PRO A 392 -17.68 6.72 1.80
CA PRO A 392 -18.93 6.89 2.53
C PRO A 392 -20.01 7.64 1.74
N GLY A 393 -19.64 8.73 1.06
CA GLY A 393 -20.62 9.62 0.43
C GLY A 393 -21.50 10.34 1.45
N ALA A 394 -22.61 10.91 1.00
CA ALA A 394 -23.60 11.54 1.87
C ALA A 394 -24.41 10.49 2.64
N PRO A 395 -24.96 10.80 3.84
CA PRO A 395 -24.71 12.01 4.63
C PRO A 395 -23.41 11.93 5.45
N ALA A 396 -22.74 10.78 5.49
CA ALA A 396 -21.56 10.54 6.32
C ALA A 396 -20.34 11.41 5.97
N CYS A 397 -20.32 12.04 4.79
CA CYS A 397 -19.29 12.96 4.33
C CYS A 397 -19.93 14.24 3.79
N ALA A 398 -19.57 15.40 4.36
CA ALA A 398 -20.12 16.69 3.95
C ALA A 398 -19.72 17.10 2.51
N SER A 399 -18.72 16.43 1.93
CA SER A 399 -18.37 16.61 0.52
C SER A 399 -19.12 15.67 -0.42
N GLY A 400 -19.89 14.72 0.08
CA GLY A 400 -20.64 13.77 -0.73
C GLY A 400 -21.92 14.40 -1.29
N MET A 401 -22.21 14.12 -2.56
CA MET A 401 -23.43 14.52 -3.26
C MET A 401 -24.38 13.35 -3.48
N ILE A 402 -23.88 12.11 -3.36
CA ILE A 402 -24.68 10.87 -3.34
C ILE A 402 -24.28 9.99 -2.16
N ALA A 403 -25.20 9.13 -1.73
CA ALA A 403 -24.95 8.08 -0.75
C ALA A 403 -24.20 6.91 -1.39
N ALA A 404 -22.88 7.09 -1.56
CA ALA A 404 -22.06 6.20 -2.37
C ALA A 404 -22.03 4.74 -1.87
N ARG A 405 -22.08 4.51 -0.55
CA ARG A 405 -22.17 3.14 0.00
C ARG A 405 -23.52 2.50 -0.21
N ASP A 406 -24.61 3.25 -0.10
CA ASP A 406 -25.96 2.74 -0.32
C ASP A 406 -26.13 2.36 -1.79
N VAL A 407 -25.70 3.24 -2.71
CA VAL A 407 -25.66 2.96 -4.15
C VAL A 407 -24.81 1.72 -4.43
N ALA A 408 -23.64 1.58 -3.80
CA ALA A 408 -22.78 0.41 -3.98
C ALA A 408 -23.42 -0.88 -3.45
N ALA A 409 -24.18 -0.80 -2.35
CA ALA A 409 -24.91 -1.93 -1.77
C ALA A 409 -26.07 -2.37 -2.66
N GLU A 410 -26.83 -1.43 -3.21
CA GLU A 410 -27.88 -1.69 -4.19
C GLU A 410 -27.31 -2.35 -5.45
N ILE A 411 -26.21 -1.82 -5.99
CA ILE A 411 -25.51 -2.42 -7.14
C ILE A 411 -25.06 -3.84 -6.84
N ALA A 412 -24.45 -4.06 -5.66
CA ALA A 412 -24.02 -5.39 -5.23
C ALA A 412 -25.19 -6.37 -5.12
N HIS A 413 -26.36 -5.91 -4.66
CA HIS A 413 -27.57 -6.72 -4.56
C HIS A 413 -28.17 -7.04 -5.92
N GLU A 414 -28.32 -6.05 -6.81
CA GLU A 414 -28.95 -6.22 -8.13
C GLU A 414 -28.11 -7.09 -9.08
N ILE A 415 -26.79 -6.94 -9.06
CA ILE A 415 -25.89 -7.66 -9.97
C ILE A 415 -25.49 -9.03 -9.40
N GLY A 416 -25.39 -9.13 -8.06
CA GLY A 416 -24.93 -10.33 -7.38
C GLY A 416 -23.59 -10.83 -7.91
N GLU A 417 -23.49 -12.14 -8.11
CA GLU A 417 -22.28 -12.80 -8.62
C GLU A 417 -22.04 -12.56 -10.12
N SER A 418 -23.00 -11.97 -10.85
CA SER A 418 -22.86 -11.67 -12.28
C SER A 418 -21.90 -10.50 -12.57
N LEU A 419 -21.36 -9.87 -11.53
CA LEU A 419 -20.34 -8.83 -11.69
C LEU A 419 -19.08 -9.48 -12.23
N ASP A 420 -18.65 -9.07 -13.41
CA ASP A 420 -17.45 -9.59 -14.02
C ASP A 420 -16.21 -9.32 -13.14
N PRO A 421 -15.34 -10.32 -12.89
CA PRO A 421 -14.17 -10.16 -12.02
C PRO A 421 -13.14 -9.15 -12.53
N THR A 422 -13.10 -8.87 -13.84
CA THR A 422 -12.22 -7.86 -14.46
C THR A 422 -12.78 -6.44 -14.37
N LEU A 423 -14.04 -6.27 -13.94
CA LEU A 423 -14.69 -4.97 -13.83
C LEU A 423 -14.34 -4.31 -12.49
N SER A 424 -13.32 -3.46 -12.48
CA SER A 424 -13.08 -2.58 -11.35
C SER A 424 -14.15 -1.47 -11.31
N LEU A 425 -14.97 -1.47 -10.27
CA LEU A 425 -16.04 -0.50 -10.05
C LEU A 425 -15.71 0.41 -8.86
N HIS A 426 -15.77 1.72 -9.11
CA HIS A 426 -15.62 2.74 -8.07
C HIS A 426 -16.91 3.55 -7.95
N VAL A 427 -17.47 3.63 -6.74
CA VAL A 427 -18.61 4.49 -6.41
C VAL A 427 -18.12 5.60 -5.48
N SER A 428 -18.08 6.82 -5.99
CA SER A 428 -17.58 7.99 -5.28
C SER A 428 -18.71 8.98 -5.02
N GLY A 429 -18.80 9.44 -3.78
CA GLY A 429 -19.79 10.46 -3.39
C GLY A 429 -19.53 11.81 -4.04
N CYS A 430 -18.30 12.08 -4.51
CA CYS A 430 -17.92 13.31 -5.20
C CYS A 430 -16.63 13.15 -6.03
N ALA A 431 -16.20 14.22 -6.69
CA ALA A 431 -15.00 14.24 -7.54
C ALA A 431 -13.66 14.00 -6.79
N LYS A 432 -13.64 13.91 -5.46
CA LYS A 432 -12.42 13.62 -4.69
C LYS A 432 -11.91 12.19 -4.93
N GLY A 433 -12.80 11.23 -5.20
CA GLY A 433 -12.45 9.84 -5.51
C GLY A 433 -11.67 9.14 -4.39
N CYS A 434 -12.13 9.29 -3.14
CA CYS A 434 -11.33 8.88 -1.97
C CYS A 434 -11.08 7.37 -1.89
N ALA A 435 -12.05 6.54 -2.27
CA ALA A 435 -11.95 5.09 -2.15
C ALA A 435 -11.07 4.45 -3.24
N HIS A 436 -11.09 5.00 -4.45
CA HIS A 436 -10.22 4.58 -5.55
C HIS A 436 -9.73 5.78 -6.37
N PRO A 437 -8.60 6.39 -5.99
CA PRO A 437 -8.16 7.63 -6.65
C PRO A 437 -7.57 7.45 -8.05
N GLY A 438 -7.20 6.21 -8.40
CA GLY A 438 -6.74 5.85 -9.73
C GLY A 438 -7.90 5.70 -10.71
N PRO A 439 -7.62 5.39 -11.99
CA PRO A 439 -8.66 5.02 -12.93
C PRO A 439 -9.30 3.69 -12.50
N ALA A 440 -10.61 3.60 -12.68
CA ALA A 440 -11.35 2.35 -12.64
C ALA A 440 -11.96 2.08 -14.01
N THR A 441 -12.30 0.83 -14.27
CA THR A 441 -12.99 0.44 -15.50
C THR A 441 -14.30 1.22 -15.64
N LEU A 442 -15.03 1.35 -14.52
CA LEU A 442 -16.19 2.22 -14.42
C LEU A 442 -16.16 2.96 -13.08
N THR A 443 -16.41 4.27 -13.12
CA THR A 443 -16.58 5.09 -11.92
C THR A 443 -17.96 5.75 -11.95
N ILE A 444 -18.72 5.61 -10.86
CA ILE A 444 -19.94 6.36 -10.58
C ILE A 444 -19.56 7.50 -9.62
N VAL A 445 -19.88 8.73 -9.96
CA VAL A 445 -19.49 9.93 -9.21
C VAL A 445 -20.71 10.75 -8.87
N GLY A 446 -20.88 11.14 -7.61
CA GLY A 446 -21.86 12.15 -7.23
C GLY A 446 -21.47 13.54 -7.74
N ASP A 447 -22.41 14.22 -8.37
CA ASP A 447 -22.28 15.61 -8.79
C ASP A 447 -23.57 16.41 -8.48
N GLU A 448 -23.60 17.70 -8.84
CA GLU A 448 -24.77 18.56 -8.62
C GLU A 448 -26.03 18.12 -9.39
N LYS A 449 -25.88 17.28 -10.42
CA LYS A 449 -26.97 16.77 -11.26
C LYS A 449 -27.42 15.35 -10.88
N GLY A 450 -26.73 14.70 -9.95
CA GLY A 450 -27.03 13.34 -9.49
C GLY A 450 -25.81 12.43 -9.54
N ALA A 451 -25.92 11.34 -10.30
CA ALA A 451 -24.85 10.36 -10.48
C ALA A 451 -24.32 10.38 -11.91
N VAL A 452 -22.99 10.45 -12.02
CA VAL A 452 -22.25 10.53 -13.27
C VAL A 452 -21.49 9.24 -13.51
N PHE A 453 -21.59 8.68 -14.71
CA PHE A 453 -20.80 7.52 -15.11
C PHE A 453 -19.55 7.97 -15.88
N VAL A 454 -18.39 7.50 -15.47
CA VAL A 454 -17.09 7.75 -16.10
C VAL A 454 -16.45 6.40 -16.46
N VAL A 455 -15.97 6.27 -17.69
CA VAL A 455 -15.48 4.99 -18.23
C VAL A 455 -13.97 5.06 -18.39
N GLY A 456 -13.25 4.04 -17.88
CA GLY A 456 -11.79 3.98 -17.96
C GLY A 456 -11.09 5.17 -17.31
N GLY A 457 -11.72 5.79 -16.32
CA GLY A 457 -11.31 7.09 -15.78
C GLY A 457 -11.40 7.16 -14.26
N THR A 458 -10.99 8.30 -13.71
CA THR A 458 -11.05 8.60 -12.27
C THR A 458 -12.38 9.28 -11.92
N ALA A 459 -12.61 9.56 -10.64
CA ALA A 459 -13.76 10.38 -10.20
C ALA A 459 -13.76 11.83 -10.74
N LYS A 460 -12.68 12.26 -11.40
CA LYS A 460 -12.58 13.57 -12.09
C LYS A 460 -12.60 13.45 -13.61
N GLY A 461 -12.81 12.24 -14.13
CA GLY A 461 -12.81 11.97 -15.56
C GLY A 461 -14.03 12.58 -16.25
N LEU A 462 -13.97 12.58 -17.58
CA LEU A 462 -15.05 13.11 -18.40
C LEU A 462 -16.32 12.24 -18.26
N PRO A 463 -17.49 12.85 -18.00
CA PRO A 463 -18.77 12.17 -17.97
C PRO A 463 -19.07 11.44 -19.28
N ALA A 464 -19.36 10.15 -19.20
CA ALA A 464 -19.98 9.40 -20.29
C ALA A 464 -21.50 9.57 -20.28
N ALA A 465 -22.11 9.64 -19.08
CA ALA A 465 -23.56 9.75 -18.91
C ALA A 465 -23.93 10.28 -17.52
N TYR A 466 -25.20 10.68 -17.37
CA TYR A 466 -25.81 11.17 -16.13
C TYR A 466 -27.09 10.40 -15.82
N THR A 467 -27.41 10.27 -14.55
CA THR A 467 -28.68 9.78 -14.03
C THR A 467 -28.98 10.45 -12.70
N ALA A 468 -30.22 10.35 -12.21
CA ALA A 468 -30.50 10.79 -10.84
C ALA A 468 -29.73 9.91 -9.83
N GLY A 469 -29.33 10.46 -8.69
CA GLY A 469 -28.51 9.73 -7.71
C GLY A 469 -29.12 8.38 -7.28
N TYR A 470 -30.43 8.34 -7.08
CA TYR A 470 -31.19 7.14 -6.70
C TYR A 470 -31.41 6.13 -7.85
N GLU A 471 -31.09 6.50 -9.09
CA GLU A 471 -31.19 5.61 -10.26
C GLU A 471 -29.84 5.00 -10.64
N ALA A 472 -28.76 5.36 -9.93
CA ALA A 472 -27.41 4.88 -10.23
C ALA A 472 -27.30 3.36 -10.27
N ALA A 473 -27.94 2.66 -9.32
CA ALA A 473 -27.96 1.20 -9.29
C ALA A 473 -28.67 0.60 -10.52
N ARG A 474 -29.88 1.09 -10.83
CA ARG A 474 -30.64 0.67 -12.03
C ARG A 474 -29.86 0.93 -13.32
N GLY A 475 -29.20 2.09 -13.41
CA GLY A 475 -28.33 2.43 -14.52
C GLY A 475 -27.20 1.41 -14.68
N MET A 476 -26.57 1.00 -13.57
CA MET A 476 -25.58 -0.06 -13.58
C MET A 476 -26.18 -1.40 -14.03
N GLY A 477 -27.38 -1.76 -13.58
CA GLY A 477 -28.10 -2.95 -14.06
C GLY A 477 -28.30 -2.96 -15.59
N ARG A 478 -28.63 -1.80 -16.19
CA ARG A 478 -28.71 -1.64 -17.65
C ARG A 478 -27.35 -1.83 -18.33
N LEU A 479 -26.28 -1.30 -17.75
CA LEU A 479 -24.92 -1.49 -18.29
C LEU A 479 -24.48 -2.95 -18.23
N THR A 480 -24.77 -3.66 -17.14
CA THR A 480 -24.47 -5.10 -17.03
C THR A 480 -25.18 -5.91 -18.11
N LYS A 481 -26.46 -5.60 -18.37
CA LYS A 481 -27.22 -6.23 -19.48
C LYS A 481 -26.61 -5.92 -20.85
N LEU A 482 -26.20 -4.68 -21.09
CA LEU A 482 -25.52 -4.29 -22.33
C LEU A 482 -24.21 -5.06 -22.50
N LEU A 483 -23.40 -5.18 -21.44
CA LEU A 483 -22.14 -5.91 -21.48
C LEU A 483 -22.37 -7.40 -21.78
N ALA A 484 -23.39 -8.01 -21.19
CA ALA A 484 -23.74 -9.40 -21.47
C ALA A 484 -24.16 -9.62 -22.94
N GLN A 485 -24.80 -8.63 -23.57
CA GLN A 485 -25.27 -8.72 -24.95
C GLN A 485 -24.21 -8.41 -26.00
N GLU A 486 -23.33 -7.45 -25.72
CA GLU A 486 -22.41 -6.88 -26.72
C GLU A 486 -20.97 -7.40 -26.57
N ARG A 487 -20.63 -8.09 -25.47
CA ARG A 487 -19.30 -8.66 -25.26
C ARG A 487 -18.98 -9.72 -26.30
N LYS A 488 -17.77 -9.65 -26.87
CA LYS A 488 -17.24 -10.69 -27.76
C LYS A 488 -16.66 -11.87 -26.95
N PRO A 489 -16.58 -13.09 -27.52
CA PRO A 489 -16.11 -14.29 -26.80
C PRO A 489 -14.75 -14.14 -26.09
N ASP A 490 -13.79 -13.45 -26.72
CA ASP A 490 -12.43 -13.27 -26.18
C ASP A 490 -12.22 -11.93 -25.46
N GLU A 491 -13.30 -11.23 -25.12
CA GLU A 491 -13.27 -9.87 -24.60
C GLU A 491 -13.73 -9.81 -23.13
N ASN A 492 -12.94 -9.17 -22.27
CA ASN A 492 -13.32 -8.93 -20.88
C ASN A 492 -14.21 -7.66 -20.72
N ALA A 493 -14.65 -7.35 -19.50
CA ALA A 493 -15.60 -6.24 -19.27
C ALA A 493 -14.97 -4.90 -19.60
N ALA A 494 -13.71 -4.74 -19.22
CA ALA A 494 -12.97 -3.52 -19.45
C ALA A 494 -12.76 -3.24 -20.93
N ALA A 495 -12.37 -4.25 -21.70
CA ALA A 495 -12.20 -4.16 -23.14
C ALA A 495 -13.53 -3.86 -23.84
N CYS A 496 -14.62 -4.54 -23.42
CA CYS A 496 -15.95 -4.29 -23.96
C CYS A 496 -16.43 -2.85 -23.70
N LEU A 497 -16.29 -2.35 -22.46
CA LEU A 497 -16.63 -0.96 -22.11
C LEU A 497 -15.80 0.05 -22.91
N ALA A 498 -14.50 -0.20 -23.05
CA ALA A 498 -13.61 0.65 -23.84
C ALA A 498 -14.02 0.68 -25.32
N ARG A 499 -14.38 -0.46 -25.90
CA ARG A 499 -14.84 -0.59 -27.30
C ARG A 499 -16.19 0.07 -27.54
N LEU A 500 -17.16 -0.12 -26.65
CA LEU A 500 -18.50 0.49 -26.77
C LEU A 500 -18.41 2.01 -26.68
N GLY A 501 -17.51 2.52 -25.84
CA GLY A 501 -17.23 3.94 -25.68
C GLY A 501 -18.39 4.72 -25.06
N ALA A 502 -18.14 6.00 -24.78
CA ALA A 502 -19.06 6.84 -24.00
C ALA A 502 -20.46 6.99 -24.63
N LYS A 503 -20.53 7.09 -25.97
CA LYS A 503 -21.79 7.34 -26.69
C LYS A 503 -22.78 6.18 -26.55
N ARG A 504 -22.32 4.94 -26.71
CA ARG A 504 -23.18 3.74 -26.61
C ARG A 504 -23.67 3.54 -25.18
N LEU A 505 -22.82 3.85 -24.20
CA LEU A 505 -23.15 3.77 -22.78
C LEU A 505 -24.19 4.82 -22.38
N ALA A 506 -24.06 6.06 -22.86
CA ALA A 506 -25.07 7.09 -22.67
C ALA A 506 -26.44 6.65 -23.21
N GLN A 507 -26.48 6.02 -24.38
CA GLN A 507 -27.72 5.49 -24.96
C GLN A 507 -28.34 4.40 -24.10
N ALA A 508 -27.55 3.45 -23.59
CA ALA A 508 -28.05 2.37 -22.74
C ALA A 508 -28.55 2.89 -21.38
N LEU A 509 -27.91 3.92 -20.83
CA LEU A 509 -28.31 4.52 -19.55
C LEU A 509 -29.59 5.37 -19.66
N ALA A 510 -29.88 5.92 -20.84
CA ALA A 510 -31.07 6.72 -21.14
C ALA A 510 -32.31 5.90 -21.52
N GLN A 511 -32.19 4.57 -21.68
CA GLN A 511 -33.33 3.68 -21.92
C GLN A 511 -34.05 3.41 -20.59
N GLU A 512 -35.35 3.68 -20.53
CA GLU A 512 -36.21 3.42 -19.36
C GLU A 512 -36.39 1.92 -19.10
#